data_AF-A0A9D6AWG7-F1
#
_entry.id   AF-A0A9D6AWG7-F1
#
_cell.length_a   1.000
_cell.length_b   1.000
_cell.length_c   1.000
_cell.angle_alpha   90.00
_cell.angle_beta   90.00
_cell.angle_gamma   90.00
#
_symmetry.space_group_name_H-M   'P 1'
#
loop_
_entity.id
_entity.type
_entity.pdbx_description
1 polymer ?
#
loop_
_entity_poly.entity_id
_entity_poly.type
_entity_poly.pdbx_seq_one_letter_code
_entity_poly.pdbx_strand_id
1 'polypeptide(L)'
;NVAAATTLAGAIKTIIVADAVMSLDNVIAVAGAAHGNIYLVVFGILASIPIVVWGSQLVLKMMDRYPAIITAGGALLGWIGGGMIVTDPALPTDLLAGIPYGKTLVAIVGAALVVVIGKTLAARAKMRPPVDLVIPRPKDISKDISQ
;
A
#
# COMPACT_ATOMS: atom_id res chain seq x y z
N ASN A 1 -19.00 -3.37 -11.11
CA ASN A 1 -17.90 -4.27 -11.51
C ASN A 1 -16.72 -3.46 -12.03
N VAL A 2 -15.73 -3.17 -11.18
CA VAL A 2 -14.46 -2.59 -11.64
C VAL A 2 -13.58 -3.77 -12.04
N ALA A 3 -13.37 -3.95 -13.34
CA ALA A 3 -12.44 -4.92 -13.86
C ALA A 3 -11.02 -4.50 -13.41
N ALA A 4 -10.43 -5.23 -12.48
CA ALA A 4 -9.03 -5.10 -12.14
C ALA A 4 -8.25 -5.25 -13.46
N ALA A 5 -7.50 -4.20 -13.83
CA ALA A 5 -6.87 -4.14 -15.13
C ALA A 5 -5.84 -5.27 -15.25
N THR A 6 -6.18 -6.32 -15.99
CA THR A 6 -5.32 -7.48 -16.29
C THR A 6 -4.28 -7.17 -17.37
N THR A 7 -4.05 -5.88 -17.67
CA THR A 7 -3.09 -5.42 -18.67
C THR A 7 -1.94 -4.68 -17.98
N LEU A 8 -0.72 -4.87 -18.49
CA LEU A 8 0.49 -4.19 -18.00
C LEU A 8 0.29 -2.67 -17.90
N ALA A 9 -0.39 -2.07 -18.88
CA ALA A 9 -0.71 -0.66 -18.90
C ALA A 9 -1.60 -0.22 -17.72
N GLY A 10 -2.56 -1.06 -17.31
CA GLY A 10 -3.43 -0.76 -16.17
C GLY A 10 -2.72 -0.89 -14.82
N ALA A 11 -1.83 -1.87 -14.68
CA ALA A 11 -0.98 -2.00 -13.50
C ALA A 11 -0.03 -0.81 -13.35
N ILE A 12 0.65 -0.41 -14.44
CA ILE A 12 1.53 0.77 -14.47
C ILE A 12 0.74 2.04 -14.09
N LYS A 13 -0.45 2.25 -14.68
CA LYS A 13 -1.30 3.40 -14.34
C LYS A 13 -1.65 3.43 -12.85
N THR A 14 -1.98 2.28 -12.26
CA THR A 14 -2.33 2.19 -10.84
C THR A 14 -1.14 2.56 -9.95
N ILE A 15 0.07 2.09 -10.28
CA ILE A 15 1.30 2.41 -9.54
C ILE A 15 1.59 3.91 -9.63
N ILE A 16 1.57 4.50 -10.84
CA ILE A 16 1.86 5.93 -11.02
C ILE A 16 0.85 6.81 -10.27
N VAL A 17 -0.44 6.48 -10.34
CA VAL A 17 -1.47 7.24 -9.63
C VAL A 17 -1.30 7.14 -8.11
N ALA A 18 -1.03 5.94 -7.59
CA ALA A 18 -0.80 5.75 -6.17
C ALA A 18 0.45 6.52 -5.68
N ASP A 19 1.54 6.45 -6.45
CA ASP A 19 2.79 7.14 -6.13
C ASP A 19 2.63 8.67 -6.20
N ALA A 20 1.92 9.19 -7.20
CA ALA A 20 1.64 10.61 -7.32
C ALA A 20 0.80 11.15 -6.15
N VAL A 21 -0.27 10.43 -5.77
CA VAL A 21 -1.14 10.83 -4.64
C VAL A 21 -0.36 10.78 -3.32
N MET A 22 0.45 9.73 -3.11
CA MET A 22 1.22 9.59 -1.87
C MET A 22 2.41 10.56 -1.79
N SER A 23 3.13 10.76 -2.90
CA SER A 23 4.30 11.64 -2.95
C SER A 23 3.94 13.12 -2.88
N LEU A 24 2.74 13.50 -3.30
CA LEU A 24 2.25 14.87 -3.15
C LEU A 24 2.23 15.30 -1.68
N ASP A 25 1.62 14.51 -0.81
CA ASP A 25 1.52 14.80 0.62
C ASP A 25 2.90 14.83 1.29
N ASN A 26 3.77 13.89 0.91
CA ASN A 26 5.16 13.83 1.39
C ASN A 26 5.97 15.05 0.96
N VAL A 27 5.82 15.53 -0.28
CA VAL A 27 6.49 16.74 -0.78
C VAL A 27 5.96 17.99 -0.08
N ILE A 28 4.65 18.08 0.16
CA ILE A 28 4.06 19.21 0.90
C ILE A 28 4.59 19.26 2.34
N ALA A 29 4.74 18.11 3.00
CA ALA A 29 5.33 18.04 4.34
C ALA A 29 6.79 18.54 4.36
N VAL A 30 7.60 18.10 3.38
CA VAL A 30 8.99 18.57 3.24
C VAL A 30 9.03 20.08 2.94
N ALA A 31 8.13 20.58 2.09
CA ALA A 31 8.02 22.01 1.79
C ALA A 31 7.64 22.84 3.02
N GLY A 32 6.72 22.33 3.86
CA GLY A 32 6.35 22.95 5.14
C GLY A 32 7.51 22.98 6.13
N ALA A 33 8.28 21.88 6.24
CA ALA A 33 9.45 21.80 7.11
C ALA A 33 10.63 22.68 6.65
N ALA A 34 10.71 22.97 5.34
CA ALA A 34 11.78 23.78 4.77
C ALA A 34 11.60 25.29 4.97
N HIS A 35 10.50 25.75 5.59
CA HIS A 35 10.23 27.16 5.92
C HIS A 35 10.49 28.14 4.75
N GLY A 36 10.12 27.75 3.52
CA GLY A 36 10.28 28.56 2.31
C GLY A 36 11.65 28.46 1.61
N ASN A 37 12.59 27.68 2.15
CA ASN A 37 13.88 27.44 1.50
C ASN A 37 13.80 26.30 0.49
N ILE A 38 13.62 26.66 -0.79
CA ILE A 38 13.50 25.69 -1.89
C ILE A 38 14.73 24.77 -2.02
N TYR A 39 15.92 25.23 -1.63
CA TYR A 39 17.13 24.39 -1.67
C TYR A 39 17.03 23.21 -0.72
N LEU A 40 16.43 23.39 0.47
CA LEU A 40 16.23 22.29 1.44
C LEU A 40 15.20 21.28 0.93
N VAL A 41 14.15 21.73 0.25
CA VAL A 41 13.14 20.86 -0.36
C VAL A 41 13.76 20.00 -1.45
N VAL A 42 14.46 20.63 -2.39
CA VAL A 42 15.10 19.94 -3.52
C VAL A 42 16.16 18.97 -3.01
N PHE A 43 16.97 19.37 -2.03
CA PHE A 43 17.94 18.49 -1.40
C PHE A 43 17.28 17.27 -0.75
N GLY A 44 16.20 17.47 0.01
CA GLY A 44 15.46 16.38 0.66
C GLY A 44 14.91 15.35 -0.33
N ILE A 45 14.33 15.82 -1.44
CA ILE A 45 13.80 14.94 -2.49
C ILE A 45 14.94 14.19 -3.20
N LEU A 46 16.03 14.88 -3.57
CA LEU A 46 17.18 14.26 -4.23
C LEU A 46 17.87 13.22 -3.35
N ALA A 47 17.98 13.47 -2.04
CA ALA A 47 18.54 12.53 -1.09
C ALA A 47 17.60 11.32 -0.84
N SER A 48 16.29 11.52 -0.90
CA SER A 48 15.30 10.47 -0.64
C SER A 48 15.29 9.38 -1.71
N ILE A 49 15.44 9.72 -2.99
CA ILE A 49 15.34 8.74 -4.10
C ILE A 49 16.39 7.62 -3.96
N PRO A 50 17.70 7.89 -3.80
CA PRO A 50 18.71 6.85 -3.61
C PRO A 50 18.45 6.00 -2.36
N ILE A 51 18.05 6.63 -1.25
CA ILE A 51 17.76 5.95 0.02
C ILE A 51 16.62 4.95 -0.18
N VAL A 52 15.53 5.35 -0.85
CA VAL A 52 14.39 4.47 -1.12
C VAL A 52 14.77 3.35 -2.10
N VAL A 53 15.53 3.65 -3.16
CA VAL A 53 15.95 2.64 -4.13
C VAL A 53 16.82 1.57 -3.46
N TRP A 54 17.81 1.94 -2.66
CA TRP A 54 18.64 0.98 -1.93
C TRP A 54 17.89 0.30 -0.78
N GLY A 55 17.10 1.07 -0.02
CA GLY A 55 16.30 0.57 1.09
C GLY A 55 15.24 -0.45 0.65
N SER A 56 14.63 -0.25 -0.53
CA SER A 56 13.63 -1.18 -1.07
C SER A 56 14.18 -2.58 -1.28
N GLN A 57 15.44 -2.72 -1.72
CA GLN A 57 16.09 -4.02 -1.89
C GLN A 57 16.26 -4.75 -0.55
N LEU A 58 16.60 -4.01 0.50
CA LEU A 58 16.70 -4.57 1.86
C LEU A 58 15.33 -5.00 2.38
N VAL A 59 14.31 -4.14 2.23
CA VAL A 59 12.94 -4.44 2.69
C VAL A 59 12.36 -5.63 1.93
N LEU A 60 12.56 -5.71 0.61
CA LEU A 60 12.12 -6.84 -0.22
C LEU A 60 12.76 -8.16 0.25
N LYS A 61 14.08 -8.18 0.45
CA LYS A 61 14.78 -9.36 0.99
C LYS A 61 14.23 -9.79 2.35
N MET A 62 13.88 -8.82 3.20
CA MET A 62 13.30 -9.10 4.51
C MET A 62 11.88 -9.65 4.39
N MET A 63 11.05 -9.13 3.48
CA MET A 63 9.70 -9.65 3.22
C MET A 63 9.74 -11.09 2.68
N ASP A 64 10.68 -11.40 1.78
CA ASP A 64 10.87 -12.75 1.24
C ASP A 64 11.32 -13.74 2.33
N ARG A 65 12.19 -13.29 3.25
CA ARG A 65 12.69 -14.13 4.34
C ARG A 65 11.69 -14.28 5.49
N TYR A 66 10.97 -13.21 5.81
CA TYR A 66 10.07 -13.11 6.97
C TYR A 66 8.72 -12.51 6.53
N PRO A 67 7.78 -13.32 6.01
CA PRO A 67 6.49 -12.83 5.51
C PRO A 67 5.61 -12.17 6.59
N ALA A 68 5.88 -12.40 7.88
CA ALA A 68 5.26 -11.69 8.99
C ALA A 68 5.48 -10.16 8.91
N ILE A 69 6.54 -9.70 8.25
CA ILE A 69 6.84 -8.27 8.05
C ILE A 69 5.75 -7.60 7.21
N ILE A 70 5.11 -8.31 6.28
CA ILE A 70 4.01 -7.76 5.47
C ILE A 70 2.83 -7.38 6.37
N THR A 71 2.49 -8.26 7.32
CA THR A 71 1.39 -8.02 8.25
C THR A 71 1.76 -6.97 9.30
N ALA A 72 3.00 -6.98 9.79
CA ALA A 72 3.51 -5.96 10.71
C ALA A 72 3.56 -4.57 10.06
N GLY A 73 4.02 -4.49 8.81
CA GLY A 73 4.03 -3.25 8.01
C GLY A 73 2.63 -2.72 7.77
N GLY A 74 1.67 -3.59 7.43
CA GLY A 74 0.26 -3.21 7.32
C GLY A 74 -0.31 -2.69 8.64
N ALA A 75 -0.01 -3.35 9.77
CA ALA A 75 -0.43 -2.88 11.09
C ALA A 75 0.15 -1.49 11.42
N LEU A 76 1.43 -1.27 11.11
CA LEU A 76 2.10 0.02 11.30
C LEU A 76 1.46 1.11 10.43
N LEU A 77 1.15 0.83 9.16
CA LEU A 77 0.45 1.78 8.30
C LEU A 77 -0.94 2.14 8.84
N GLY A 78 -1.69 1.15 9.35
CA GLY A 78 -2.98 1.39 10.01
C GLY A 78 -2.86 2.22 11.29
N TRP A 79 -1.80 2.02 12.06
CA TRP A 79 -1.51 2.84 13.25
C TRP A 79 -1.26 4.30 12.88
N ILE A 80 -0.37 4.54 11.90
CA ILE A 80 -0.02 5.89 11.46
C ILE A 80 -1.24 6.58 10.84
N GLY A 81 -1.99 5.89 9.99
CA GLY A 81 -3.22 6.42 9.39
C GLY A 81 -4.29 6.75 10.44
N GLY A 82 -4.51 5.87 11.41
CA GLY A 82 -5.42 6.14 12.53
C GLY A 82 -4.99 7.35 13.36
N GLY A 83 -3.69 7.50 13.60
CA GLY A 83 -3.12 8.67 14.26
C GLY A 83 -3.32 9.96 13.45
N MET A 84 -3.08 9.91 12.14
CA MET A 84 -3.23 11.05 11.22
C MET A 84 -4.67 11.55 11.17
N ILE A 85 -5.65 10.64 11.11
CA ILE A 85 -7.09 10.99 11.14
C ILE A 85 -7.42 11.80 12.40
N VAL A 86 -6.97 11.35 13.57
CA VAL A 86 -7.29 12.03 14.84
C VAL A 86 -6.61 13.40 14.98
N THR A 87 -5.47 13.57 14.34
CA THR A 87 -4.74 14.85 14.36
C THR A 87 -5.16 15.79 13.23
N ASP A 88 -6.11 15.37 12.38
CA ASP A 88 -6.59 16.19 11.27
C ASP A 88 -7.29 17.45 11.80
N PRO A 89 -6.88 18.66 11.38
CA PRO A 89 -7.53 19.92 11.78
C PRO A 89 -9.01 20.02 11.43
N ALA A 90 -9.50 19.22 10.48
CA ALA A 90 -10.91 19.17 10.11
C ALA A 90 -11.79 18.45 11.15
N LEU A 91 -11.20 17.68 12.07
CA LEU A 91 -11.94 17.08 13.17
C LEU A 91 -12.05 18.05 14.35
N PRO A 92 -13.23 18.13 15.01
CA PRO A 92 -13.37 18.93 16.21
C PRO A 92 -12.41 18.40 17.28
N THR A 93 -11.58 19.28 17.83
CA THR A 93 -10.56 18.96 18.85
C THR A 93 -11.15 18.29 20.08
N ASP A 94 -12.44 18.52 20.32
CA ASP A 94 -13.17 18.03 21.48
C ASP A 94 -13.74 16.61 21.29
N LEU A 95 -13.70 16.07 20.07
CA LEU A 95 -14.28 14.77 19.71
C LEU A 95 -13.75 13.62 20.57
N LEU A 96 -12.48 13.71 20.97
CA LEU A 96 -11.80 12.73 21.83
C LEU A 96 -11.37 13.32 23.18
N ALA A 97 -11.70 14.58 23.48
CA ALA A 97 -11.28 15.24 24.71
C ALA A 97 -11.86 14.58 25.97
N GLY A 98 -12.99 13.89 25.86
CA GLY A 98 -13.60 13.12 26.95
C GLY A 98 -13.09 11.67 27.09
N ILE A 99 -12.22 11.20 26.20
CA ILE A 99 -11.75 9.81 26.19
C ILE A 99 -10.25 9.78 26.54
N PRO A 100 -9.88 9.32 27.75
CA PRO A 100 -8.48 9.07 28.09
C PRO A 100 -7.85 8.14 27.04
N TYR A 101 -6.69 8.51 26.51
CA TYR A 101 -5.98 7.74 25.48
C TYR A 101 -6.73 7.59 24.13
N GLY A 102 -7.72 8.45 23.84
CA GLY A 102 -8.51 8.39 22.60
C GLY A 102 -7.66 8.34 21.32
N LYS A 103 -6.56 9.11 21.26
CA LYS A 103 -5.62 9.10 20.12
C LYS A 103 -4.98 7.72 19.91
N THR A 104 -4.48 7.13 20.99
CA THR A 104 -3.84 5.81 20.99
C THR A 104 -4.85 4.72 20.65
N LEU A 105 -6.07 4.83 21.16
CA LEU A 105 -7.15 3.89 20.86
C LEU A 105 -7.48 3.88 19.36
N VAL A 106 -7.63 5.04 18.72
CA VAL A 106 -7.91 5.10 17.28
C VAL A 106 -6.75 4.56 16.45
N ALA A 107 -5.50 4.82 16.86
CA ALA A 107 -4.33 4.24 16.19
C ALA A 107 -4.28 2.70 16.33
N ILE A 108 -4.55 2.16 17.53
CA ILE A 108 -4.67 0.71 17.77
C ILE A 108 -5.79 0.12 16.91
N VAL A 109 -6.96 0.77 16.89
CA VAL A 109 -8.13 0.33 16.10
C VAL A 109 -7.79 0.36 14.61
N GLY A 110 -7.12 1.40 14.13
CA GLY A 110 -6.65 1.50 12.74
C GLY A 110 -5.71 0.35 12.38
N ALA A 111 -4.71 0.07 13.22
CA ALA A 111 -3.79 -1.05 13.05
C ALA A 111 -4.53 -2.41 13.02
N ALA A 112 -5.43 -2.63 13.99
CA ALA A 112 -6.21 -3.85 14.10
C ALA A 112 -7.13 -4.03 12.87
N LEU A 113 -7.78 -2.97 12.44
CA LEU A 113 -8.67 -2.96 11.28
C LEU A 113 -7.91 -3.33 10.00
N VAL A 114 -6.74 -2.74 9.75
CA VAL A 114 -5.90 -3.10 8.60
C VAL A 114 -5.49 -4.57 8.63
N VAL A 115 -5.07 -5.09 9.79
CA VAL A 115 -4.68 -6.50 9.93
C VAL A 115 -5.87 -7.45 9.73
N VAL A 116 -7.02 -7.16 10.32
CA VAL A 116 -8.23 -7.99 10.21
C VAL A 116 -8.75 -8.00 8.77
N ILE A 117 -8.87 -6.83 8.14
CA ILE A 117 -9.29 -6.74 6.73
C ILE A 117 -8.26 -7.43 5.83
N GLY A 118 -6.97 -7.17 6.02
CA GLY A 118 -5.90 -7.81 5.25
C GLY A 118 -5.95 -9.34 5.34
N LYS A 119 -6.10 -9.90 6.55
CA LYS A 119 -6.21 -11.36 6.75
C LYS A 119 -7.49 -11.95 6.16
N THR A 120 -8.64 -11.29 6.32
CA THR A 120 -9.92 -11.78 5.78
C THR A 120 -9.95 -11.74 4.25
N LEU A 121 -9.39 -10.71 3.62
CA LEU A 121 -9.26 -10.63 2.17
C LEU A 121 -8.27 -11.66 1.62
N ALA A 122 -7.13 -11.86 2.28
CA ALA A 122 -6.16 -12.89 1.90
C ALA A 122 -6.75 -14.30 2.00
N ALA A 123 -7.54 -14.58 3.04
CA ALA A 123 -8.25 -15.85 3.19
C ALA A 123 -9.27 -16.09 2.06
N ARG A 124 -9.94 -15.03 1.59
CA ARG A 124 -10.88 -15.08 0.45
C ARG A 124 -10.16 -15.29 -0.89
N ALA A 125 -8.99 -14.70 -1.08
CA ALA A 125 -8.21 -14.83 -2.31
C ALA A 125 -7.69 -16.26 -2.54
N LYS A 126 -7.38 -17.00 -1.46
CA LYS A 126 -6.89 -18.38 -1.52
C LYS A 126 -7.94 -19.39 -2.04
N MET A 127 -9.22 -18.99 -2.13
CA MET A 127 -10.32 -19.83 -2.62
C MET A 127 -10.58 -19.72 -4.13
N ARG A 128 -9.83 -18.90 -4.89
CA ARG A 128 -9.90 -18.91 -6.35
C ARG A 128 -8.93 -19.97 -6.90
N PRO A 129 -9.41 -21.09 -7.48
CA PRO A 129 -8.53 -22.04 -8.14
C PRO A 129 -7.74 -21.33 -9.27
N PRO A 130 -6.46 -21.68 -9.48
CA PRO A 130 -5.70 -21.17 -10.61
C PRO A 130 -6.49 -21.44 -11.89
N VAL A 131 -6.69 -20.40 -12.72
CA VAL A 131 -7.22 -20.59 -14.07
C VAL A 131 -6.18 -21.42 -14.80
N ASP A 132 -6.50 -22.69 -15.03
CA ASP A 132 -5.65 -23.62 -15.76
C ASP A 132 -5.55 -23.11 -17.20
N LEU A 133 -4.44 -22.44 -17.51
CA LEU A 133 -4.02 -22.14 -18.87
C LEU A 133 -3.53 -23.45 -19.51
N VAL A 134 -4.41 -24.44 -19.62
CA VAL A 134 -4.19 -25.57 -20.53
C VAL A 134 -4.27 -24.99 -21.94
N ILE A 135 -3.12 -24.53 -22.44
CA ILE A 135 -2.93 -24.30 -23.88
C ILE A 135 -3.10 -25.68 -24.53
N PRO A 136 -4.14 -25.91 -25.36
CA PRO A 136 -4.30 -27.19 -26.05
C PRO A 136 -3.02 -27.49 -26.82
N ARG A 137 -2.44 -28.68 -26.63
CA ARG A 137 -1.26 -29.04 -27.41
C ARG A 137 -1.69 -29.20 -28.87
N PRO A 138 -0.89 -28.73 -29.84
CA PRO A 138 -1.23 -28.79 -31.27
C PRO A 138 -1.61 -30.18 -31.82
N LYS A 139 -1.28 -31.27 -31.10
CA LYS A 139 -1.63 -32.64 -31.49
C LYS A 139 -3.09 -33.04 -31.22
N ASP A 140 -3.82 -32.29 -30.40
CA ASP A 140 -5.21 -32.61 -30.05
C ASP A 140 -6.19 -32.01 -31.09
N ILE A 141 -5.81 -30.89 -31.73
CA ILE A 141 -6.60 -30.23 -32.78
C ILE A 141 -6.71 -31.10 -34.04
N SER A 142 -5.69 -31.88 -34.37
CA SER A 142 -5.72 -32.74 -35.57
C SER A 142 -6.64 -33.95 -35.43
N LYS A 143 -7.03 -34.32 -34.20
CA LYS A 143 -7.99 -35.42 -33.97
C LYS A 143 -9.44 -34.95 -34.02
N ASP A 144 -9.73 -33.73 -33.54
CA ASP A 144 -11.08 -33.18 -33.52
C ASP A 144 -11.57 -32.67 -34.88
N ILE A 145 -10.66 -32.34 -35.81
CA ILE A 145 -11.03 -31.95 -37.19
C ILE A 145 -11.22 -33.17 -38.10
N SER A 146 -10.82 -34.37 -37.65
CA SER A 146 -10.89 -35.61 -38.42
C SER A 146 -12.11 -36.49 -38.10
N GLN A 147 -13.02 -36.03 -37.23
CA GLN A 147 -14.33 -36.65 -36.96
C GLN A 147 -15.45 -35.69 -37.33
#